data_AF-A0A7R9QK75-F1
#
_entry.id   AF-A0A7R9QK75-F1
#
_cell.length_a   1.000
_cell.length_b   1.000
_cell.length_c   1.000
_cell.angle_alpha   90.00
_cell.angle_beta   90.00
_cell.angle_gamma   90.00
#
_symmetry.space_group_name_H-M   'P 1'
#
loop_
_entity.id
_entity.type
_entity.pdbx_description
1 polymer ?
#
loop_
_entity_poly.entity_id
_entity_poly.type
_entity_poly.pdbx_seq_one_letter_code
_entity_poly.pdbx_strand_id
1 'polypeptide(L)' 'MSGEEETAVYMNGDNSDNKDTHNVVNGDSNVDSFLFTSESVGEGHPDKMCDQISDAILDAYLSMDADAKVAAETATKGDL' A
#
# COMPACT_ATOMS: atom_id res chain seq x y z
N MET A 1 -12.89 -4.11 17.88
CA MET A 1 -12.93 -3.66 16.48
C MET A 1 -11.57 -3.04 16.23
N SER A 2 -10.66 -3.80 15.62
CA SER A 2 -9.40 -3.28 15.09
C SER A 2 -9.77 -2.23 14.04
N GLY A 3 -9.49 -0.97 14.32
CA GLY A 3 -9.83 0.13 13.41
C GLY A 3 -9.00 0.01 12.15
N GLU A 4 -9.66 -0.20 11.01
CA GLU A 4 -9.10 0.11 9.71
C GLU A 4 -9.04 1.63 9.60
N GLU A 5 -7.86 2.18 9.31
CA GLU A 5 -7.69 3.60 9.02
C GLU A 5 -7.84 3.80 7.51
N GLU A 6 -8.98 4.34 7.09
CA GLU A 6 -9.18 4.81 5.71
C GLU A 6 -8.68 6.24 5.55
N THR A 7 -7.89 6.49 4.50
CA THR A 7 -7.39 7.82 4.12
C THR A 7 -7.79 8.14 2.69
N ALA A 8 -8.42 9.31 2.48
CA ALA A 8 -8.76 9.84 1.16
C ALA A 8 -7.81 10.99 0.79
N VAL A 9 -7.25 10.95 -0.43
CA VAL A 9 -6.32 11.96 -0.96
C VAL A 9 -6.79 12.42 -2.33
N TYR A 10 -6.86 13.74 -2.53
CA TYR A 10 -7.08 14.34 -3.84
C TYR A 10 -5.73 14.51 -4.55
N MET A 11 -5.60 13.89 -5.72
CA MET A 11 -4.40 13.98 -6.56
C MET A 11 -4.66 14.94 -7.71
N ASN A 12 -3.76 15.92 -7.91
CA ASN A 12 -3.79 16.79 -9.08
C ASN A 12 -3.13 16.05 -10.26
N GLY A 13 -3.81 15.95 -11.39
CA GLY A 13 -3.24 15.42 -12.62
C GLY A 13 -2.22 16.38 -13.22
N ASP A 14 -1.03 15.87 -13.55
CA ASP A 14 -0.10 16.59 -14.42
C ASP A 14 -0.58 16.45 -15.86
N ASN A 15 -0.97 17.57 -16.49
CA ASN A 15 -1.50 17.60 -17.85
C ASN A 15 -0.34 17.64 -18.87
N SER A 16 0.60 16.71 -18.77
CA SER A 16 1.82 16.65 -19.60
C SER A 16 1.63 15.88 -20.93
N ASP A 17 0.44 15.31 -21.17
CA ASP A 17 0.12 14.56 -22.38
C ASP A 17 -0.55 15.37 -23.51
N ASN A 18 -0.83 16.67 -23.34
CA ASN A 18 -1.38 17.50 -24.42
C ASN A 18 -0.28 18.07 -25.34
N LYS A 19 0.44 17.20 -26.05
CA LYS A 19 1.19 17.57 -27.26
C LYS A 19 0.30 17.33 -28.47
N ASP A 20 -0.57 18.28 -28.77
CA ASP A 20 -1.03 18.64 -30.12
C ASP A 20 -2.40 19.32 -30.06
N THR A 21 -2.45 20.63 -29.77
CA THR A 21 -3.49 21.49 -30.34
C THR A 21 -2.98 22.93 -30.43
N HIS A 22 -2.77 23.42 -31.66
CA HIS A 22 -2.77 24.85 -31.93
C HIS A 22 -4.18 25.38 -31.62
N ASN A 23 -4.41 25.91 -30.41
CA ASN A 23 -5.59 26.72 -30.14
C ASN A 23 -5.31 27.79 -29.08
N VAL A 24 -5.46 29.05 -29.48
CA VAL A 24 -5.40 30.23 -28.61
C VAL A 24 -6.71 30.29 -27.84
N VAL A 25 -6.71 29.93 -26.54
CA VAL A 25 -7.84 30.22 -25.64
C VAL A 25 -7.36 30.61 -24.24
N ASN A 26 -8.01 31.66 -23.75
CA ASN A 26 -7.89 32.35 -22.48
C ASN A 26 -7.84 31.44 -21.22
N GLY A 27 -6.74 31.53 -20.46
CA GLY A 27 -6.78 31.87 -19.03
C GLY A 27 -7.44 30.94 -17.99
N ASP A 28 -7.71 29.66 -18.24
CA ASP A 28 -8.10 28.73 -17.17
C ASP A 28 -7.41 27.36 -17.32
N SER A 29 -6.36 27.15 -16.54
CA SER A 29 -5.65 25.87 -16.45
C SER A 29 -6.49 24.91 -15.61
N ASN A 30 -7.43 24.20 -16.23
CA ASN A 30 -8.19 23.14 -15.58
C ASN A 30 -7.24 21.98 -15.22
N VAL A 31 -6.84 21.92 -13.95
CA VAL A 31 -6.04 20.82 -13.40
C VAL A 31 -7.03 19.72 -13.05
N ASP A 32 -7.13 18.69 -13.89
CA ASP A 32 -8.01 17.56 -13.61
C ASP A 32 -7.57 16.91 -12.28
N SER A 33 -8.47 16.86 -11.30
CA SER A 33 -8.22 16.22 -10.00
C SER A 33 -9.01 14.93 -9.88
N PHE A 34 -8.41 13.88 -9.31
CA PHE A 34 -9.08 12.60 -9.04
C PHE A 34 -9.00 12.22 -7.55
N LEU A 35 -10.03 11.54 -7.07
CA LEU A 35 -10.13 11.04 -5.69
C LEU A 35 -9.49 9.66 -5.58
N PHE A 36 -8.53 9.49 -4.67
CA PHE A 36 -7.91 8.23 -4.33
C PHE A 36 -8.17 7.90 -2.87
N THR A 37 -8.47 6.65 -2.55
CA THR A 37 -8.67 6.16 -1.19
C THR A 37 -7.75 4.98 -0.93
N SER A 38 -7.16 4.93 0.27
CA SER A 38 -6.32 3.83 0.75
C SER A 38 -6.74 3.44 2.15
N GLU A 39 -6.66 2.15 2.46
CA GLU A 39 -6.89 1.60 3.81
C GLU A 39 -5.59 1.04 4.40
N SER A 40 -5.54 0.93 5.73
CA SER A 40 -4.48 0.25 6.46
C SER A 40 -5.05 -0.38 7.74
N VAL A 41 -4.49 -1.52 8.13
CA VAL A 41 -4.83 -2.21 9.40
C VAL A 41 -3.74 -2.02 10.44
N GLY A 42 -4.11 -1.97 11.73
CA GLY A 42 -3.15 -1.89 12.83
C GLY A 42 -2.37 -3.19 13.07
N GLU A 43 -1.29 -3.14 13.87
CA GLU A 43 -0.43 -4.30 14.17
C GLU A 43 -1.16 -5.48 14.83
N GLY A 44 -2.24 -5.21 15.59
CA GLY A 44 -3.07 -6.25 16.19
C GLY A 44 -4.06 -6.92 15.24
N HIS A 45 -4.06 -6.57 13.95
CA HIS A 45 -4.88 -7.26 12.97
C HIS A 45 -4.35 -8.70 12.77
N PRO A 46 -5.21 -9.73 12.80
CA PRO A 46 -4.78 -11.13 12.69
C PRO A 46 -3.83 -11.39 11.51
N ASP A 47 -4.12 -10.79 10.35
CA ASP A 47 -3.27 -10.94 9.16
C ASP A 47 -1.88 -10.33 9.38
N LYS A 48 -1.79 -9.10 9.91
CA LYS A 48 -0.49 -8.48 10.24
C LYS A 48 0.26 -9.24 11.31
N MET A 49 -0.44 -9.84 12.28
CA MET A 49 0.19 -10.71 13.26
C MET A 49 0.80 -11.94 12.58
N CYS A 50 0.11 -12.55 11.60
CA CYS A 50 0.65 -13.65 10.82
C CYS A 50 1.87 -13.24 9.99
N ASP A 51 1.82 -12.07 9.33
CA ASP A 51 2.96 -11.52 8.59
C ASP A 51 4.18 -11.34 9.50
N GLN A 52 4.00 -10.73 10.67
CA GLN A 52 5.07 -10.52 11.65
C GLN A 52 5.71 -11.83 12.13
N ILE A 53 4.92 -12.88 12.33
CA ILE A 53 5.42 -14.20 12.73
C ILE A 53 6.21 -14.85 11.59
N SER A 54 5.68 -14.80 10.36
CA SER A 54 6.35 -15.33 9.18
C SER A 54 7.68 -14.61 8.91
N ASP A 55 7.72 -13.28 9.05
CA ASP A 55 8.95 -12.48 8.91
C ASP A 55 9.97 -12.80 10.00
N ALA A 56 9.54 -12.96 11.26
CA ALA A 56 10.44 -13.34 12.35
C ALA A 56 11.12 -14.70 12.10
N ILE A 57 10.42 -15.65 11.47
CA ILE A 57 11.01 -16.93 11.05
C ILE A 57 12.03 -16.70 9.94
N LEU A 58 11.67 -15.93 8.90
CA LEU A 58 12.58 -15.59 7.80
C LEU A 58 13.86 -14.92 8.32
N ASP A 59 13.74 -13.92 9.20
CA ASP A 59 14.85 -13.19 9.80
C ASP A 59 15.78 -14.11 10.59
N ALA A 60 15.22 -15.05 11.36
CA ALA A 60 16.01 -16.02 12.11
C ALA A 60 16.87 -16.89 11.18
N TYR A 61 16.32 -17.35 10.05
CA TYR A 61 17.09 -18.13 9.08
C TYR A 61 18.12 -17.28 8.33
N LEU A 62 17.75 -16.09 7.86
CA LEU A 62 18.68 -15.18 7.17
C LEU A 62 19.82 -14.73 8.08
N SER A 63 19.61 -14.68 9.40
CA SER A 63 20.67 -14.36 10.37
C SER A 63 21.75 -15.45 10.47
N MET A 64 21.41 -16.70 10.13
CA MET A 64 22.31 -17.85 10.19
C MET A 64 22.90 -18.19 8.82
N ASP A 65 22.11 -18.02 7.75
CA ASP A 65 22.48 -18.29 6.37
C ASP A 65 21.81 -17.25 5.45
N ALA A 66 22.63 -16.38 4.86
CA ALA A 66 22.14 -15.33 3.95
C ALA A 66 21.51 -15.87 2.66
N ASP A 67 21.83 -17.11 2.27
CA ASP A 67 21.26 -17.76 1.09
C ASP A 67 20.06 -18.67 1.42
N ALA A 68 19.60 -18.66 2.68
CA ALA A 68 18.50 -19.48 3.17
C ALA A 68 17.24 -19.34 2.29
N LYS A 69 16.60 -20.47 2.01
CA LYS A 69 15.34 -20.54 1.27
C LYS A 69 14.21 -20.85 2.25
N VAL A 70 13.38 -19.86 2.53
CA VAL A 70 12.27 -19.94 3.49
C VAL A 70 10.97 -19.58 2.79
N ALA A 71 9.94 -20.38 3.04
CA ALA A 71 8.55 -20.14 2.62
C ALA A 71 7.66 -20.47 3.81
N ALA A 72 7.62 -19.55 4.79
CA ALA A 72 6.89 -19.71 6.04
C ALA A 72 5.52 -19.03 5.94
N GLU A 73 4.46 -19.82 6.02
CA GLU A 73 3.08 -19.34 6.00
C GLU A 73 2.47 -19.47 7.40
N THR A 74 1.86 -18.39 7.90
CA THR A 74 1.21 -18.36 9.21
C THR A 74 -0.29 -18.12 9.05
N ALA A 75 -1.09 -18.86 9.79
CA ALA A 75 -2.54 -18.67 9.84
C ALA A 75 -3.03 -18.68 11.28
N THR A 76 -4.02 -17.85 11.59
CA THR A 76 -4.65 -17.80 12.91
C THR A 76 -6.17 -17.74 12.79
N LYS A 77 -6.84 -18.27 13.82
CA LYS A 77 -8.29 -18.20 13.98
C LYS A 77 -8.59 -18.11 15.47
N GLY A 78 -9.60 -17.32 15.83
CA GLY A 78 -10.07 -17.25 17.22
C GLY A 78 -10.40 -18.64 17.77
N ASP A 79 -9.86 -18.94 18.95
CA ASP A 79 -10.03 -20.16 19.75
C ASP A 79 -9.24 -21.42 19.31
N LEU A 80 -8.11 -21.25 18.59
CA LEU A 80 -7.06 -22.29 18.45
C LEU A 80 -5.83 -21.97 19.31
#